data_AF-A0A822EHU5-F1
#
_entry.id   AF-A0A822EHU5-F1
#
_cell.length_a   1.000
_cell.length_b   1.000
_cell.length_c   1.000
_cell.angle_alpha   90.00
_cell.angle_beta   90.00
_cell.angle_gamma   90.00
#
_symmetry.space_group_name_H-M   'P 1'
#
loop_
_entity.id
_entity.type
_entity.pdbx_description
1 polymer ?
#
loop_
_entity_poly.entity_id
_entity_poly.type
_entity_poly.pdbx_seq_one_letter_code
_entity_poly.pdbx_strand_id
1 'polypeptide(L)' 'VEEKPDVTYSDVGGCKEQIEKLREVVELPLLHPEKFVNLGIEPPKGVLLYGPPGT' A
#
# COMPACT_ATOMS: atom_id res chain seq x y z
N VAL A 1 10.03 -17.10 -9.85
CA VAL A 1 10.43 -15.68 -9.82
C VAL A 1 9.20 -14.92 -10.27
N GLU A 2 8.53 -14.18 -9.39
CA GLU A 2 7.48 -13.25 -9.84
C GLU A 2 8.15 -12.17 -10.69
N GLU A 3 7.70 -12.01 -11.93
CA GLU A 3 8.15 -10.93 -12.79
C GLU A 3 7.61 -9.60 -12.25
N LYS A 4 8.45 -8.56 -12.25
CA LYS A 4 7.98 -7.21 -11.93
C LYS A 4 7.01 -6.78 -13.04
N PRO A 5 5.74 -6.51 -12.74
CA PRO A 5 4.82 -5.99 -13.73
C PRO A 5 5.27 -4.58 -14.14
N ASP A 6 5.08 -4.23 -15.42
CA ASP A 6 5.36 -2.89 -15.95
C ASP A 6 4.29 -1.84 -15.59
N VAL A 7 3.34 -2.20 -14.71
CA VAL A 7 2.21 -1.36 -14.31
C VAL A 7 2.60 -0.45 -13.15
N THR A 8 2.31 0.84 -13.27
CA THR A 8 2.61 1.85 -12.26
C THR A 8 1.34 2.35 -11.56
N TYR A 9 1.49 2.99 -10.40
CA TYR A 9 0.36 3.64 -9.72
C TYR A 9 -0.30 4.74 -10.55
N SER A 10 0.41 5.33 -11.50
CA SER A 10 -0.14 6.33 -12.42
C SER A 10 -1.15 5.74 -13.41
N ASP A 11 -1.07 4.43 -13.66
CA ASP A 11 -1.96 3.71 -14.58
C ASP A 11 -3.31 3.37 -13.93
N VAL A 12 -3.44 3.55 -12.62
CA VAL A 12 -4.68 3.30 -11.87
C VAL A 12 -5.48 4.60 -11.74
N GLY A 13 -6.54 4.72 -12.54
CA GLY A 13 -7.45 5.87 -12.54
C GLY A 13 -8.45 5.84 -11.37
N GLY A 14 -8.83 7.02 -10.86
CA GLY A 14 -9.94 7.18 -9.91
C GLY A 14 -9.70 6.69 -8.47
N CYS A 15 -8.64 5.91 -8.23
CA CYS A 15 -8.39 5.24 -6.94
C CYS A 15 -7.22 5.85 -6.13
N LYS A 16 -6.94 7.14 -6.30
CA LYS A 16 -5.78 7.82 -5.68
C LYS A 16 -5.77 7.69 -4.15
N GLU A 17 -6.92 7.88 -3.50
CA GLU A 17 -7.03 7.79 -2.04
C GLU A 17 -6.79 6.36 -1.53
N GLN A 18 -7.27 5.36 -2.26
CA GLN A 18 -7.08 3.94 -1.95
C GLN A 18 -5.62 3.54 -2.11
N ILE A 19 -4.96 4.04 -3.16
CA ILE A 19 -3.53 3.84 -3.40
C ILE A 19 -2.72 4.49 -2.28
N GLU A 20 -3.03 5.72 -1.88
CA GLU A 20 -2.34 6.39 -0.77
C GLU A 20 -2.44 5.59 0.52
N LYS A 21 -3.64 5.11 0.89
CA LYS A 21 -3.84 4.23 2.05
C LYS A 21 -3.02 2.94 1.96
N LEU A 22 -2.97 2.32 0.78
CA LEU A 22 -2.16 1.13 0.56
C LEU A 22 -0.66 1.41 0.77
N ARG A 23 -0.18 2.54 0.27
CA ARG A 23 1.22 2.96 0.44
C ARG A 23 1.57 3.26 1.90
N GLU A 24 0.66 3.87 2.65
CA GLU A 24 0.86 4.09 4.09
C GLU A 24 0.92 2.78 4.87
N VAL A 25 0.12 1.79 4.50
CA VAL A 25 0.08 0.50 5.20
C VAL A 25 1.24 -0.42 4.80
N VAL A 26 1.69 -0.36 3.54
CA VAL A 26 2.70 -1.29 3.00
C VAL A 26 4.05 -0.63 2.81
N GLU A 27 4.14 0.48 2.07
CA GLU A 27 5.43 1.13 1.76
C GLU A 27 6.03 1.82 2.98
N LEU A 28 5.23 2.55 3.76
CA LEU A 28 5.73 3.33 4.89
C LEU A 28 6.43 2.48 5.97
N PRO A 29 5.87 1.34 6.44
CA PRO A 29 6.57 0.51 7.43
C PRO A 29 7.79 -0.24 6.86
N LEU A 30 7.83 -0.50 5.55
CA LEU A 30 8.98 -1.12 4.91
C LEU A 30 10.13 -0.13 4.66
N LEU A 31 9.81 1.11 4.28
CA LEU A 31 10.79 2.16 3.99
C LEU A 31 11.24 2.91 5.25
N HIS A 32 10.36 3.06 6.24
CA HIS A 32 10.58 3.87 7.45
C HIS A 32 10.15 3.15 8.75
N PRO A 33 10.72 1.97 9.06
CA PRO A 33 10.37 1.24 10.27
C PRO A 33 10.64 2.02 11.56
N GLU A 34 11.61 2.94 11.56
CA GLU A 34 11.97 3.79 12.69
C GLU A 34 10.80 4.65 13.20
N LYS A 35 9.91 5.07 12.29
CA LYS A 35 8.73 5.89 12.67
C LYS A 35 7.76 5.08 13.52
N PHE A 36 7.57 3.81 13.20
CA PHE A 36 6.68 2.91 13.94
C PHE A 36 7.27 2.53 15.30
N VAL A 37 8.59 2.26 15.34
CA VAL A 37 9.32 1.96 16.58
C VAL A 37 9.30 3.16 17.54
N ASN A 38 9.56 4.36 17.05
CA ASN A 38 9.57 5.58 17.88
C ASN A 38 8.18 5.93 18.43
N LEU A 39 7.12 5.63 17.66
CA LEU A 39 5.75 5.84 18.10
C LEU A 39 5.24 4.69 18.99
N GLY A 40 5.98 3.58 19.07
CA GLY A 40 5.64 2.41 19.87
C GLY A 40 4.44 1.62 19.35
N ILE A 41 4.13 1.72 18.05
CA ILE A 41 3.00 1.02 17.43
C ILE A 41 3.47 -0.09 16.49
N GLU A 42 2.71 -1.18 16.43
CA GLU A 42 2.93 -2.20 15.42
C GLU A 42 2.29 -1.79 14.09
N PRO A 43 2.99 -1.97 12.95
CA PRO A 43 2.41 -1.69 11.64
C PRO A 43 1.31 -2.69 11.29
N PRO A 44 0.33 -2.29 10.46
CA PRO A 44 -0.72 -3.20 10.00
C PRO A 44 -0.12 -4.33 9.14
N LYS A 45 -0.62 -5.56 9.31
CA LYS A 45 -0.04 -6.77 8.67
C LYS A 45 -0.72 -7.20 7.37
N GLY A 46 -1.87 -6.63 7.02
CA GLY A 46 -2.62 -7.06 5.86
C GLY A 46 -3.63 -6.02 5.38
N VAL A 47 -3.91 -6.06 4.08
CA VAL A 47 -4.88 -5.20 3.41
C VAL A 47 -5.88 -6.07 2.66
N LEU A 48 -7.17 -5.76 2.80
CA LEU A 48 -8.23 -6.41 2.04
C LEU A 48 -8.77 -5.41 1.00
N LEU A 49 -8.58 -5.73 -0.28
CA LEU A 49 -9.17 -4.98 -1.38
C LEU A 49 -10.47 -5.69 -1.79
N TYR A 50 -11.58 -4.95 -1.80
CA TYR A 50 -12.89 -5.46 -2.22
C TYR A 50 -13.66 -4.38 -2.98
N GLY A 51 -14.44 -4.79 -3.97
CA GLY A 51 -15.26 -3.89 -4.78
C GLY A 51 -16.01 -4.65 -5.88
N PRO A 52 -16.96 -3.98 -6.58
CA PRO A 52 -17.57 -4.51 -7.79
C PRO A 52 -16.51 -4.80 -8.86
N PRO A 53 -16.71 -5.81 -9.72
CA PRO A 53 -15.78 -6.11 -10.80
C PRO A 53 -15.62 -4.90 -11.74
N GLY A 54 -14.38 -4.50 -12.00
CA GLY A 54 -14.04 -3.35 -12.85
C GLY A 54 -13.77 -2.03 -12.12
N THR A 55 -13.63 -2.06 -10.79
CA THR A 55 -13.17 -0.91 -9.98
C THR A 55 -11.66 -0.95 -9.77
#